data_AF-A0A7S4HFU4-F1
#
_entry.id   AF-A0A7S4HFU4-F1
#
_cell.length_a   1.000
_cell.length_b   1.000
_cell.length_c   1.000
_cell.angle_alpha   90.00
_cell.angle_beta   90.00
_cell.angle_gamma   90.00
#
_symmetry.space_group_name_H-M   'P 1'
#
loop_
_entity.id
_entity.type
_entity.pdbx_description
1 polymer ?
#
loop_
_entity_poly.entity_id
_entity_poly.type
_entity_poly.pdbx_seq_one_letter_code
_entity_poly.pdbx_strand_id
1 'polypeptide(L)'
;DWGFREFVPLQELRDPRSGFLQDDKLIITARVRVEPQVNWWNWDSKKETGYVGLKNQGATCYMNSLLQTLTHLPYFRKAVYHMHTTDGEDPESSIPLALQRIFYKLQYSDTS
;
A
#
# COMPACT_ATOMS: atom_id res chain seq x y z
N ASP A 1 -17.12 -10.45 12.95
CA ASP A 1 -17.05 -9.91 14.31
C ASP A 1 -15.61 -10.03 14.81
N TRP A 2 -15.09 -9.03 15.52
CA TRP A 2 -13.69 -8.95 15.96
C TRP A 2 -13.62 -8.38 17.38
N GLY A 3 -12.88 -9.04 18.27
CA GLY A 3 -12.81 -8.67 19.68
C GLY A 3 -12.10 -9.75 20.50
N PHE A 4 -12.22 -9.66 21.81
CA PHE A 4 -11.66 -10.65 22.74
C PHE A 4 -12.68 -11.74 23.03
N ARG A 5 -12.28 -13.01 22.89
CA ARG A 5 -13.10 -14.16 23.32
C ARG A 5 -13.25 -14.21 24.85
N GLU A 6 -12.21 -13.76 25.54
CA GLU A 6 -12.18 -13.60 26.99
C GLU A 6 -11.60 -12.21 27.28
N PHE A 7 -12.41 -11.32 27.83
CA PHE A 7 -12.01 -9.93 28.09
C PHE A 7 -11.62 -9.73 29.57
N VAL A 8 -12.52 -10.08 30.48
CA VAL A 8 -12.28 -10.10 31.93
C VAL A 8 -13.00 -11.34 32.50
N PRO A 9 -12.35 -12.16 33.34
CA PRO A 9 -13.02 -13.28 34.01
C PRO A 9 -14.22 -12.80 34.83
N LEU A 10 -15.33 -13.53 34.76
CA LEU A 10 -16.56 -13.14 35.45
C LEU A 10 -16.38 -13.03 36.97
N GLN A 11 -15.49 -13.84 37.55
CA GLN A 11 -15.15 -13.79 38.97
C GLN A 11 -14.48 -12.46 39.37
N GLU A 12 -13.61 -11.93 38.51
CA GLU A 12 -12.91 -10.65 38.73
C GLU A 12 -13.83 -9.46 38.51
N LEU A 13 -14.66 -9.52 37.46
CA LEU A 13 -15.68 -8.52 37.17
C LEU A 13 -16.65 -8.31 38.36
N ARG A 14 -16.96 -9.39 39.08
CA ARG A 14 -17.88 -9.40 40.21
C ARG A 14 -17.21 -9.14 41.57
N ASP A 15 -15.88 -9.10 41.66
CA ASP A 15 -15.20 -8.80 42.91
C ASP A 15 -15.43 -7.33 43.27
N PRO A 16 -16.10 -6.98 44.39
CA PRO A 16 -16.34 -5.59 44.77
C PRO A 16 -15.06 -4.77 44.95
N ARG A 17 -13.91 -5.43 45.15
CA ARG A 17 -12.60 -4.78 45.29
C ARG A 17 -11.98 -4.37 43.95
N SER A 18 -12.45 -4.92 42.82
CA SER A 18 -11.92 -4.58 41.49
C SER A 18 -12.40 -3.21 41.01
N GLY A 19 -13.55 -2.74 41.52
CA GLY A 19 -14.17 -1.48 41.12
C GLY A 19 -14.81 -1.49 39.73
N PHE A 20 -14.86 -2.65 39.05
CA PHE A 20 -15.45 -2.76 37.71
C PHE A 20 -16.98 -2.70 37.72
N LEU A 21 -17.61 -3.30 38.73
CA LEU A 21 -19.07 -3.39 38.85
C LEU A 21 -19.55 -2.61 40.08
N GLN A 22 -20.47 -1.67 39.87
CA GLN A 22 -21.11 -0.91 40.94
C GLN A 22 -22.62 -0.85 40.69
N ASP A 23 -23.43 -1.20 41.69
CA ASP A 23 -24.90 -1.24 41.57
C ASP A 23 -25.41 -2.03 40.35
N ASP A 24 -24.78 -3.18 40.09
CA ASP A 24 -25.03 -4.04 38.93
C ASP A 24 -24.85 -3.33 37.56
N LYS A 25 -24.01 -2.28 37.52
CA LYS A 25 -23.67 -1.51 36.32
C LYS A 25 -22.18 -1.55 36.04
N LEU A 26 -21.86 -1.66 34.75
CA LEU A 26 -20.51 -1.66 34.19
C LEU A 26 -20.43 -0.59 33.10
N ILE A 27 -19.32 0.13 33.02
CA ILE A 27 -19.04 1.07 31.93
C ILE A 27 -18.00 0.46 31.00
N ILE A 28 -18.40 0.16 29.77
CA ILE A 28 -17.48 -0.30 28.71
C ILE A 28 -17.26 0.86 27.74
N THR A 29 -16.00 1.18 27.49
CA THR A 29 -15.63 2.22 26.52
C THR A 29 -14.83 1.60 25.38
N ALA A 30 -15.29 1.81 24.13
CA ALA A 30 -14.58 1.43 22.93
C ALA A 30 -14.16 2.68 22.16
N ARG A 31 -12.86 2.85 21.92
CA ARG A 31 -12.35 3.90 21.02
C ARG A 31 -12.15 3.28 19.65
N VAL A 32 -12.97 3.71 18.69
CA VAL A 32 -12.92 3.21 17.32
C VAL A 32 -12.28 4.27 16.44
N ARG A 33 -11.22 3.88 15.73
CA ARG A 33 -10.68 4.67 14.62
C ARG A 33 -11.20 4.05 13.33
N VAL A 34 -12.06 4.77 12.63
CA VAL A 34 -12.52 4.37 11.31
C VAL A 34 -11.58 4.99 10.29
N GLU A 35 -10.85 4.15 9.57
CA GLU A 35 -10.15 4.58 8.37
C GLU A 35 -11.12 4.46 7.18
N PRO A 36 -11.21 5.47 6.31
CA PRO A 36 -12.05 5.38 5.13
C PRO A 36 -11.63 4.15 4.34
N GLN A 37 -12.61 3.32 3.99
CA GLN A 37 -12.40 2.19 3.08
C GLN A 37 -11.98 2.78 1.74
N VAL A 38 -10.68 2.72 1.46
CA VAL A 38 -10.16 3.11 0.15
C VAL A 38 -10.71 2.11 -0.85
N ASN A 39 -11.52 2.60 -1.80
CA ASN A 39 -11.89 1.79 -2.94
C ASN A 39 -10.66 1.62 -3.83
N TRP A 40 -9.85 0.61 -3.54
CA TRP A 40 -8.61 0.32 -4.26
C TRP A 40 -8.82 0.13 -5.76
N TRP A 41 -10.03 -0.24 -6.19
CA TRP A 41 -10.39 -0.39 -7.61
C TRP A 41 -10.56 0.94 -8.34
N ASN A 42 -10.89 2.02 -7.63
CA ASN A 42 -11.12 3.35 -8.20
C ASN A 42 -10.27 4.44 -7.50
N TRP A 43 -9.14 4.03 -6.93
CA TRP A 43 -8.22 4.92 -6.25
C TRP A 43 -7.32 5.62 -7.26
N ASP A 44 -7.45 6.94 -7.36
CA ASP A 44 -6.56 7.78 -8.16
C ASP A 44 -5.29 8.08 -7.36
N SER A 45 -4.29 7.22 -7.48
CA SER A 45 -3.02 7.39 -6.76
C SER A 45 -2.29 8.67 -7.16
N LYS A 46 -2.45 9.12 -8.42
CA LYS A 46 -1.77 10.31 -8.94
C LYS A 46 -2.30 11.55 -8.24
N LYS A 47 -3.62 11.67 -8.12
CA LYS A 47 -4.26 12.78 -7.41
C LYS A 47 -3.89 12.82 -5.93
N GLU A 48 -3.88 11.67 -5.26
CA GLU A 48 -3.73 11.61 -3.81
C GLU A 48 -2.26 11.66 -3.34
N THR A 49 -1.31 11.25 -4.20
CA THR A 49 0.11 11.14 -3.81
C THR A 49 1.08 11.89 -4.73
N GLY A 50 0.65 12.27 -5.93
CA GLY A 50 1.53 12.76 -7.00
C GLY A 50 2.17 11.65 -7.85
N TYR A 51 1.94 10.37 -7.51
CA TYR A 51 2.59 9.21 -8.14
C TYR A 51 1.60 8.16 -8.65
N VAL A 52 1.99 7.40 -9.68
CA VAL A 52 1.25 6.22 -10.17
C VAL A 52 1.89 4.91 -9.71
N GLY A 53 1.06 3.91 -9.52
CA GLY A 53 1.47 2.55 -9.18
C GLY A 53 1.86 1.71 -10.40
N LEU A 54 2.10 0.42 -10.14
CA LEU A 54 2.26 -0.61 -11.16
C LEU A 54 1.17 -1.66 -10.96
N LYS A 55 0.50 -2.05 -12.06
CA LYS A 55 -0.41 -3.21 -12.04
C LYS A 55 0.36 -4.47 -11.67
N ASN A 56 -0.07 -5.15 -10.62
CA ASN A 56 0.53 -6.41 -10.22
C ASN A 56 0.03 -7.53 -11.14
N GLN A 57 0.95 -8.21 -11.82
CA GLN A 57 0.64 -9.36 -12.68
C GLN A 57 0.63 -10.67 -11.86
N GLY A 58 0.17 -10.60 -10.60
CA GLY A 58 0.16 -11.71 -9.66
C GLY A 58 1.46 -11.83 -8.85
N ALA A 59 2.37 -12.71 -9.31
CA ALA A 59 3.58 -13.11 -8.57
C ALA A 59 4.77 -12.13 -8.73
N THR A 60 4.53 -10.87 -9.10
CA THR A 60 5.58 -9.90 -9.45
C THR A 60 5.65 -8.71 -8.48
N CYS A 61 4.99 -8.78 -7.32
CA CYS A 61 4.95 -7.66 -6.37
C CYS A 61 6.33 -7.20 -5.90
N TYR A 62 7.27 -8.13 -5.67
CA TYR A 62 8.66 -7.81 -5.33
C TYR A 62 9.35 -6.98 -6.42
N MET A 63 9.07 -7.32 -7.68
CA MET A 63 9.62 -6.62 -8.84
C MET A 63 9.00 -5.23 -8.98
N ASN A 64 7.70 -5.09 -8.71
CA ASN A 64 7.04 -3.78 -8.71
C ASN A 64 7.65 -2.86 -7.65
N SER A 65 7.89 -3.37 -6.44
CA SER A 65 8.57 -2.61 -5.38
C SER A 65 9.97 -2.19 -5.80
N LEU A 66 10.75 -3.11 -6.37
CA LEU A 66 12.10 -2.81 -6.87
C LEU A 66 12.09 -1.75 -7.97
N LEU A 67 11.22 -1.87 -8.97
CA LEU A 67 11.09 -0.91 -10.07
C LEU A 67 10.72 0.48 -9.55
N GLN A 68 9.73 0.57 -8.65
CA GLN A 68 9.35 1.83 -8.01
C GLN A 68 10.52 2.46 -7.25
N THR A 69 11.26 1.68 -6.46
CA THR A 69 12.47 2.17 -5.77
C THR A 69 13.49 2.72 -6.75
N LEU A 70 13.80 1.99 -7.82
CA LEU A 70 14.79 2.40 -8.82
C LEU A 70 14.37 3.65 -9.60
N THR A 71 13.08 3.80 -9.95
CA THR A 71 12.57 5.00 -10.64
C THR A 71 12.70 6.26 -9.79
N HIS A 72 12.67 6.13 -8.46
CA HIS A 72 12.81 7.24 -7.53
C HIS A 72 14.27 7.62 -7.22
N LEU A 73 15.26 6.92 -7.80
CA LEU A 73 16.67 7.31 -7.75
C LEU A 73 16.99 8.21 -8.96
N PRO A 74 17.17 9.54 -8.80
CA PRO A 74 17.22 10.46 -9.95
C PRO A 74 18.37 10.18 -10.92
N TYR A 75 19.54 9.80 -10.41
CA TYR A 75 20.70 9.47 -11.24
C TYR A 75 20.51 8.17 -12.00
N PHE A 76 19.94 7.15 -11.35
CA PHE A 76 19.64 5.88 -12.01
C PHE A 76 18.59 6.06 -13.09
N ARG A 77 17.50 6.80 -12.80
CA ARG A 77 16.48 7.13 -13.79
C ARG A 77 17.06 7.87 -15.01
N LYS A 78 17.93 8.86 -14.78
CA LYS A 78 18.63 9.56 -15.88
C LYS A 78 19.51 8.60 -16.69
N ALA A 79 20.27 7.71 -16.02
CA ALA A 79 21.10 6.73 -16.70
C ALA A 79 20.27 5.78 -17.57
N VAL A 80 19.12 5.31 -17.09
CA VAL A 80 18.18 4.47 -17.87
C VAL A 80 17.68 5.20 -19.12
N TYR A 81 17.31 6.47 -19.01
CA TYR A 81 16.89 7.28 -20.17
C TYR A 81 18.00 7.54 -21.19
N HIS A 82 19.27 7.43 -20.79
CA HIS A 82 20.42 7.60 -21.68
C HIS A 82 20.96 6.27 -22.24
N MET A 83 20.37 5.12 -21.90
CA MET A 83 20.72 3.85 -22.54
C MET A 83 20.45 3.93 -24.04
N HIS A 84 21.39 3.41 -24.84
CA HIS A 84 21.24 3.36 -26.29
C HIS A 84 20.14 2.37 -26.65
N THR A 85 19.05 2.88 -27.20
CA THR A 85 17.94 2.11 -27.78
C THR A 85 17.67 2.66 -29.17
N THR A 86 17.52 1.79 -30.17
CA THR A 86 17.28 2.17 -31.56
C THR A 86 15.85 1.83 -32.01
N ASP A 87 15.34 2.54 -33.01
CA ASP A 87 13.98 2.33 -33.56
C ASP A 87 13.76 0.94 -34.18
N GLY A 88 14.83 0.17 -34.39
CA GLY A 88 14.80 -1.19 -34.91
C GLY A 88 14.84 -2.30 -33.85
N GLU A 89 14.97 -1.96 -32.57
CA GLU A 89 14.95 -2.96 -31.49
C GLU A 89 13.54 -3.52 -31.29
N ASP A 90 13.47 -4.84 -31.10
CA ASP A 90 12.24 -5.50 -30.72
C ASP A 90 11.84 -5.09 -29.28
N PRO A 91 10.67 -4.44 -29.09
CA PRO A 91 10.22 -3.96 -27.79
C PRO A 91 9.99 -5.07 -26.75
N GLU A 92 9.82 -6.31 -27.17
CA GLU A 92 9.58 -7.45 -26.28
C GLU A 92 10.88 -8.12 -25.81
N SER A 93 12.01 -7.85 -26.46
CA SER A 93 13.31 -8.43 -26.10
C SER A 93 14.33 -7.42 -25.56
N SER A 94 14.14 -6.12 -25.79
CA SER A 94 15.04 -5.07 -25.29
C SER A 94 14.70 -4.67 -23.84
N ILE A 95 15.50 -5.16 -22.88
CA ILE A 95 15.41 -4.78 -21.47
C ILE A 95 15.60 -3.26 -21.26
N PRO A 96 16.59 -2.59 -21.88
CA PRO A 96 16.73 -1.15 -21.77
C PRO A 96 15.47 -0.39 -22.20
N LEU A 97 14.89 -0.78 -23.34
CA LEU A 97 13.67 -0.17 -23.87
C LEU A 97 12.47 -0.43 -22.95
N ALA A 98 12.34 -1.63 -22.38
CA ALA A 98 11.31 -1.94 -21.40
C ALA A 98 11.44 -1.07 -20.13
N LEU A 99 12.66 -0.90 -19.60
CA LEU A 99 12.91 -0.05 -18.43
C LEU A 99 12.60 1.43 -18.73
N GLN A 100 13.02 1.94 -19.88
CA GLN A 100 12.69 3.30 -20.31
C GLN A 100 11.18 3.52 -20.38
N ARG A 101 10.43 2.58 -20.99
CA ARG A 101 8.96 2.65 -21.07
C ARG A 101 8.30 2.64 -19.71
N ILE A 102 8.75 1.78 -18.79
CA ILE A 102 8.22 1.72 -17.42
C ILE A 102 8.50 3.04 -16.69
N PHE A 103 9.74 3.55 -16.74
CA PHE A 103 10.12 4.76 -16.02
C PHE A 103 9.39 5.99 -16.57
N TYR A 104 9.25 6.07 -17.88
CA TYR A 104 8.48 7.12 -18.54
C TYR A 104 7.02 7.10 -18.09
N LYS A 105 6.36 5.94 -18.13
CA LYS A 105 4.96 5.80 -17.69
C LYS A 105 4.79 6.15 -16.21
N LEU A 106 5.70 5.71 -15.36
CA LEU A 106 5.67 6.04 -13.92
C LEU A 106 5.82 7.55 -13.67
N GLN A 107 6.52 8.27 -14.54
CA GLN A 107 6.75 9.70 -14.39
C GLN A 107 5.60 10.55 -14.96
N TYR A 108 5.02 10.13 -16.08
CA TYR A 108 4.14 10.98 -16.90
C TYR A 108 2.72 10.45 -17.07
N SER A 109 2.43 9.20 -16.73
CA SER A 109 1.06 8.69 -16.81
C SER A 109 0.22 9.20 -15.64
N ASP A 110 -1.08 9.36 -15.89
CA ASP A 110 -2.08 9.62 -14.88
C ASP A 110 -2.61 8.33 -14.23
N THR A 111 -2.33 7.16 -14.81
CA THR A 111 -2.85 5.86 -14.34
C THR A 111 -1.78 4.76 -14.30
N SER A 112 -2.05 3.69 -13.55
CA SER A 112 -1.19 2.50 -13.41
C SER A 112 -1.40 1.45 -14.52
#